data_AF-A0A1X7RXJ2-F1
#
_entry.id   AF-A0A1X7RXJ2-F1
#
_cell.length_a   1.000
_cell.length_b   1.000
_cell.length_c   1.000
_cell.angle_alpha   90.00
_cell.angle_beta   90.00
_cell.angle_gamma   90.00
#
_symmetry.space_group_name_H-M   'P 1'
#
loop_
_entity.id
_entity.type
_entity.pdbx_description
1 polymer ?
#
loop_
_entity_poly.entity_id
_entity_poly.type
_entity_poly.pdbx_seq_one_letter_code
_entity_poly.pdbx_strand_id
1 'polypeptide(L)'
;MMDITDAPRTPPEADIREQYNQGVALIGERMFEEAVLLLRNLVAELEGRDRNATPSKEFMLQEIGALRLLVHGLEGLGRDEEARRKEEEVEMKQLQLELMG
;
A
#
# COMPACT_ATOMS: atom_id res chain seq x y z
N MET A 1 7.05 26.04 29.90
CA MET A 1 7.95 24.88 29.93
C MET A 1 7.38 23.90 28.93
N MET A 2 7.94 23.84 27.73
CA MET A 2 7.56 22.87 26.70
C MET A 2 8.58 21.74 26.80
N ASP A 3 8.14 20.49 26.91
CA ASP A 3 8.29 19.52 25.81
C ASP A 3 7.67 18.17 26.17
N ILE A 4 6.62 17.80 25.44
CA ILE A 4 6.62 16.81 24.34
C ILE A 4 6.73 15.39 24.91
N THR A 5 5.56 14.75 25.00
CA THR A 5 5.43 13.30 25.08
C THR A 5 6.08 12.69 23.83
N ASP A 6 7.37 12.38 23.92
CA ASP A 6 8.07 11.51 22.97
C ASP A 6 7.56 10.08 23.17
N ALA A 7 6.35 9.81 22.69
CA ALA A 7 6.03 8.46 22.27
C ALA A 7 6.99 8.16 21.11
N PRO A 8 7.79 7.08 21.16
CA PRO A 8 8.66 6.74 20.05
C PRO A 8 7.77 6.60 18.82
N ARG A 9 7.88 7.55 17.88
CA ARG A 9 7.26 7.42 16.56
C ARG A 9 7.80 6.13 16.00
N THR A 10 6.92 5.14 15.84
CA THR A 10 7.24 3.91 15.14
C THR A 10 7.99 4.30 13.86
N PRO A 11 9.14 3.69 13.55
CA PRO A 11 9.85 4.01 12.32
C PRO A 11 8.84 3.91 11.17
N PRO A 12 8.81 4.87 10.23
CA PRO A 12 7.80 4.92 9.18
C PRO A 12 7.70 3.61 8.37
N GLU A 13 8.73 2.76 8.37
CA GLU A 13 8.77 1.44 7.73
C GLU A 13 8.14 0.32 8.56
N ALA A 14 8.21 0.39 9.88
CA ALA A 14 7.57 -0.60 10.77
C ALA A 14 6.04 -0.50 10.68
N ASP A 15 5.53 0.71 10.47
CA ASP A 15 4.11 1.00 10.27
C ASP A 15 3.58 0.45 8.92
N ILE A 16 4.33 0.65 7.82
CA ILE A 16 3.96 0.12 6.48
C ILE A 16 3.79 -1.40 6.51
N ARG A 17 4.75 -2.12 7.08
CA ARG A 17 4.71 -3.59 7.10
C ARG A 17 3.55 -4.10 7.96
N GLU A 18 3.27 -3.43 9.07
CA GLU A 18 2.15 -3.79 9.94
C GLU A 18 0.81 -3.56 9.24
N GLN A 19 0.62 -2.40 8.62
CA GLN A 19 -0.56 -2.10 7.81
C GLN A 19 -0.72 -3.09 6.66
N TYR A 20 0.34 -3.41 5.93
CA TYR A 20 0.31 -4.43 4.87
C TYR A 20 -0.18 -5.78 5.39
N ASN A 21 0.40 -6.28 6.49
CA ASN A 21 0.01 -7.55 7.08
C ASN A 21 -1.43 -7.54 7.59
N GLN A 22 -1.88 -6.42 8.15
CA GLN A 22 -3.27 -6.24 8.55
C GLN A 22 -4.21 -6.28 7.33
N GLY A 23 -3.83 -5.65 6.22
CA GLY A 23 -4.57 -5.75 4.96
C GLY A 23 -4.71 -7.19 4.47
N VAL A 24 -3.64 -7.99 4.53
CA VAL A 24 -3.66 -9.43 4.21
C VAL A 24 -4.65 -10.17 5.11
N ALA A 25 -4.58 -9.94 6.43
CA ALA A 25 -5.46 -10.60 7.39
C ALA A 25 -6.93 -10.28 7.14
N LEU A 26 -7.26 -9.00 6.94
CA LEU A 26 -8.63 -8.55 6.66
C LEU A 26 -9.19 -9.16 5.36
N ILE A 27 -8.38 -9.25 4.29
CA ILE A 27 -8.78 -9.93 3.05
C ILE A 27 -9.05 -11.42 3.30
N GLY A 28 -8.20 -12.10 4.07
CA GLY A 28 -8.36 -13.50 4.44
C GLY A 28 -9.64 -13.75 5.25
N GLU A 29 -10.01 -12.81 6.11
CA GLU A 29 -11.24 -12.81 6.90
C GLU A 29 -12.48 -12.32 6.11
N ARG A 30 -12.29 -11.96 4.84
CA ARG A 30 -13.32 -11.38 3.95
C ARG A 30 -13.90 -10.06 4.45
N MET A 31 -13.18 -9.36 5.33
CA MET A 31 -13.47 -8.00 5.78
C MET A 31 -12.99 -7.00 4.73
N PHE A 32 -13.60 -7.06 3.55
CA PHE A 32 -13.09 -6.36 2.37
C PHE A 32 -13.27 -4.84 2.46
N GLU A 33 -14.30 -4.34 3.15
CA GLU A 33 -14.51 -2.91 3.37
C GLU A 33 -13.36 -2.29 4.19
N GLU A 34 -13.03 -2.92 5.31
CA GLU A 34 -11.92 -2.51 6.17
C GLU A 34 -10.58 -2.66 5.47
N ALA A 35 -10.37 -3.77 4.75
CA ALA A 35 -9.16 -4.01 3.98
C ALA A 35 -8.94 -2.90 2.93
N VAL A 36 -9.97 -2.59 2.13
CA VAL A 36 -9.87 -1.56 1.08
C VAL A 36 -9.61 -0.19 1.68
N LEU A 37 -10.25 0.17 2.79
CA LEU A 37 -10.01 1.45 3.46
C LEU A 37 -8.55 1.58 3.92
N LEU A 38 -8.04 0.56 4.61
CA LEU A 38 -6.67 0.53 5.10
C LEU A 38 -5.66 0.57 3.95
N LEU A 39 -5.85 -0.27 2.93
CA LEU A 39 -4.91 -0.40 1.82
C LEU A 39 -4.86 0.84 0.94
N ARG A 40 -5.98 1.58 0.79
CA ARG A 40 -5.96 2.89 0.10
C ARG A 40 -5.08 3.91 0.81
N ASN A 41 -5.18 3.99 2.13
CA ASN A 41 -4.36 4.90 2.91
C ASN A 41 -2.88 4.52 2.80
N LEU A 42 -2.58 3.23 2.91
CA LEU A 42 -1.22 2.70 2.77
C LEU A 42 -0.63 3.01 1.38
N VAL A 43 -1.38 2.75 0.30
CA VAL A 43 -0.94 3.07 -1.07
C VAL A 43 -0.68 4.57 -1.22
N ALA A 44 -1.59 5.43 -0.74
CA ALA A 44 -1.41 6.88 -0.83
C ALA A 44 -0.17 7.37 -0.04
N GLU A 45 0.14 6.73 1.08
CA GLU A 45 1.34 7.02 1.86
C GLU A 45 2.62 6.61 1.11
N LEU A 46 2.63 5.43 0.49
CA LEU A 46 3.74 4.93 -0.31
C LEU A 46 3.99 5.82 -1.55
N GLU A 47 2.93 6.18 -2.28
CA GLU A 47 2.98 7.14 -3.39
C GLU A 47 3.52 8.52 -2.94
N GLY A 48 3.15 8.97 -1.75
CA GLY A 48 3.57 10.25 -1.19
C GLY A 48 5.07 10.28 -0.83
N ARG A 49 5.62 9.14 -0.40
CA ARG A 49 7.05 8.99 -0.10
C ARG A 49 7.91 9.01 -1.37
N ASP A 50 7.41 8.41 -2.45
CA ASP A 50 8.12 8.37 -3.75
C ASP A 50 8.35 9.77 -4.36
N ARG A 51 7.48 10.75 -4.07
CA ARG A 51 7.64 12.13 -4.60
C ARG A 51 8.79 12.92 -3.99
N ASN A 52 9.32 12.48 -2.84
CA ASN A 52 10.34 13.22 -2.09
C ASN A 52 11.72 12.53 -2.11
N ALA A 53 11.84 11.36 -2.75
CA ALA A 53 13.07 10.58 -2.82
C ALA A 53 13.24 9.97 -4.22
N THR A 54 14.46 9.57 -4.59
CA THR A 54 14.65 8.74 -5.78
C THR A 54 13.93 7.40 -5.57
N PRO A 55 13.05 6.95 -6.49
CA PRO A 55 12.36 5.69 -6.35
C PRO A 55 13.36 4.55 -6.12
N SER A 56 13.27 3.90 -4.96
CA SER A 56 14.05 2.69 -4.70
C SER A 56 13.26 1.48 -5.18
N LYS A 57 13.95 0.43 -5.62
CA LYS A 57 13.29 -0.83 -5.97
C LYS A 57 12.46 -1.39 -4.82
N GLU A 58 12.96 -1.22 -3.59
CA GLU A 58 12.27 -1.68 -2.39
C GLU A 58 10.95 -0.94 -2.17
N PHE A 59 10.91 0.38 -2.38
CA PHE A 59 9.68 1.16 -2.24
C PHE A 59 8.64 0.79 -3.31
N MET A 60 9.05 0.65 -4.58
CA MET A 60 8.09 0.22 -5.61
C MET A 60 7.57 -1.20 -5.36
N LEU A 61 8.41 -2.11 -4.85
CA LEU A 61 7.95 -3.46 -4.47
C LEU A 61 6.88 -3.41 -3.37
N GLN A 62 7.06 -2.54 -2.36
CA GLN A 62 6.07 -2.33 -1.30
C GLN A 62 4.76 -1.78 -1.87
N GLU A 63 4.85 -0.78 -2.74
CA GLU A 63 3.69 -0.15 -3.38
C GLU A 63 2.92 -1.13 -4.28
N ILE A 64 3.63 -1.87 -5.14
CA ILE A 64 3.05 -2.91 -5.99
C ILE A 64 2.35 -3.97 -5.13
N GLY A 65 2.98 -4.40 -4.04
CA GLY A 65 2.38 -5.35 -3.11
C GLY A 65 1.06 -4.82 -2.53
N ALA A 66 1.07 -3.58 -2.01
CA ALA A 66 -0.11 -2.97 -1.41
C ALA A 66 -1.24 -2.76 -2.44
N LEU A 67 -0.91 -2.35 -3.66
CA LEU A 67 -1.86 -2.21 -4.76
C LEU A 67 -2.50 -3.54 -5.15
N ARG A 68 -1.75 -4.64 -5.23
CA ARG A 68 -2.31 -5.96 -5.52
C ARG A 68 -3.29 -6.43 -4.45
N LEU A 69 -2.98 -6.20 -3.17
CA LEU A 69 -3.94 -6.46 -2.11
C LEU A 69 -5.18 -5.59 -2.24
N LEU A 70 -5.02 -4.32 -2.61
CA LEU A 70 -6.15 -3.42 -2.84
C LEU A 70 -7.04 -3.94 -3.98
N VAL A 71 -6.46 -4.44 -5.08
CA VAL A 71 -7.21 -5.09 -6.17
C VAL A 71 -8.05 -6.24 -5.62
N HIS A 72 -7.46 -7.17 -4.86
CA HIS A 72 -8.19 -8.30 -4.27
C HIS A 72 -9.31 -7.85 -3.33
N GLY A 73 -9.09 -6.80 -2.53
CA GLY A 73 -10.12 -6.21 -1.69
C GLY A 73 -11.28 -5.63 -2.52
N LEU A 74 -10.99 -4.94 -3.62
CA LEU A 74 -11.99 -4.37 -4.52
C LEU A 74 -12.80 -5.45 -5.25
N GLU A 75 -12.14 -6.52 -5.72
CA GLU A 75 -12.80 -7.69 -6.30
C GLU A 75 -13.72 -8.37 -5.27
N GLY A 76 -13.27 -8.51 -4.02
CA GLY A 76 -14.08 -9.02 -2.91
C GLY A 76 -15.36 -8.21 -2.64
N LEU A 77 -15.34 -6.90 -2.92
CA LEU A 77 -16.50 -6.00 -2.87
C LEU A 77 -17.32 -5.94 -4.15
N GLY A 78 -16.94 -6.66 -5.22
CA GLY A 78 -17.56 -6.57 -6.54
C GLY A 78 -17.35 -5.23 -7.25
N ARG A 79 -16.27 -4.50 -6.91
CA ARG A 79 -15.90 -3.22 -7.53
C ARG A 79 -14.96 -3.43 -8.72
N ASP A 80 -15.37 -4.28 -9.65
CA ASP A 80 -14.51 -4.82 -10.72
C ASP A 80 -13.89 -3.75 -11.61
N GLU A 81 -14.61 -2.66 -11.90
CA GLU A 81 -14.08 -1.55 -12.70
C GLU A 81 -12.94 -0.82 -11.98
N GLU A 82 -13.09 -0.64 -10.67
CA GLU A 82 -12.05 -0.01 -9.86
C GLU A 82 -10.85 -0.95 -9.66
N ALA A 83 -11.11 -2.23 -9.44
CA ALA A 83 -10.08 -3.27 -9.39
C ALA A 83 -9.26 -3.28 -10.67
N ARG A 84 -9.90 -3.26 -11.85
CA ARG A 84 -9.21 -3.24 -13.15
C ARG A 84 -8.31 -2.02 -13.32
N ARG A 85 -8.78 -0.83 -12.96
CA ARG A 85 -7.95 0.39 -13.00
C ARG A 85 -6.71 0.27 -12.12
N LYS A 86 -6.85 -0.37 -10.95
CA LYS A 86 -5.73 -0.62 -10.04
C LYS A 86 -4.78 -1.72 -10.54
N GLU A 87 -5.30 -2.73 -11.23
CA GLU A 87 -4.47 -3.75 -11.87
C GLU A 87 -3.62 -3.15 -13.01
N GLU A 88 -4.20 -2.28 -13.85
CA GLU A 88 -3.43 -1.56 -14.88
C GLU A 88 -2.30 -0.71 -14.26
N GLU A 89 -2.54 -0.11 -13.10
CA GLU A 89 -1.52 0.63 -12.35
C GLU A 89 -0.40 -0.29 -11.83
N VAL A 90 -0.75 -1.48 -11.33
CA VAL A 90 0.21 -2.52 -10.92
C VAL A 90 1.09 -2.94 -12.09
N GLU A 91 0.50 -3.20 -13.26
CA GLU A 91 1.24 -3.59 -14.46
C GLU A 91 2.25 -2.50 -14.89
N MET A 92 1.81 -1.24 -14.88
CA MET A 92 2.68 -0.10 -15.21
C MET A 92 3.84 0.05 -14.23
N LYS A 93 3.60 -0.08 -12.93
CA LYS A 93 4.64 -0.01 -11.90
C LYS A 93 5.58 -1.21 -11.94
N GLN A 94 5.06 -2.40 -12.23
CA GLN A 94 5.87 -3.60 -12.42
C GLN A 94 6.83 -3.45 -13.60
N LEU A 95 6.34 -2.90 -14.73
CA LEU A 95 7.18 -2.60 -15.89
C LEU A 95 8.25 -1.56 -15.55
N GLN A 96 7.91 -0.50 -14.82
CA GLN A 96 8.88 0.49 -14.35
C GLN A 96 9.96 -0.14 -13.48
N LEU A 97 9.60 -1.03 -12.56
CA LEU A 97 10.53 -1.73 -11.69
C LEU A 97 11.50 -2.62 -12.49
N GLU A 98 11.02 -3.33 -13.51
CA GLU A 98 11.85 -4.16 -14.39
C GLU A 98 12.85 -3.33 -15.20
N LEU A 99 12.45 -2.14 -15.65
CA LEU A 99 13.32 -1.20 -16.35
C LEU A 99 14.42 -0.61 -15.47
N MET A 100 14.29 -0.72 -14.14
CA MET A 100 15.28 -0.21 -13.18
C MET A 100 16.46 -1.17 -12.92
N GLY A 101 16.49 -2.35 -13.55
CA GLY A 101 17.70 -3.20 -13.70
C GLY A 101 18.26 -3.78 -12.41
#